data_AF-G9WTV8-F1
#
_entry.id   AF-G9WTV8-F1
#
_cell.length_a   1.000
_cell.length_b   1.000
_cell.length_c   1.000
_cell.angle_alpha   90.00
_cell.angle_beta   90.00
_cell.angle_gamma   90.00
#
_symmetry.space_group_name_H-M   'P 1'
#
loop_
_entity.id
_entity.type
_entity.pdbx_description
1 polymer ?
#
loop_
_entity_poly.entity_id
_entity_poly.type
_entity_poly.pdbx_seq_one_letter_code
_entity_poly.pdbx_strand_id
1 'polypeptide(L)'
;MKKNILIAGIIAMLSTATVMPAFAEGKAVAWGGSTTDATESNGHWVTNSDGSWSFISNETGRPIIGWVVYKRQWYYMADNGHMVGGWVKLGFDWYYFSPNAVENQPTGSLYMNKLTPDGYRVDSNGRWVN
;
A
#
# COMPACT_ATOMS: atom_id res chain seq x y z
N MET A 1 -25.53 -8.89 5.82
CA MET A 1 -24.73 -8.04 6.73
C MET A 1 -24.27 -6.85 5.92
N LYS A 2 -24.60 -5.63 6.37
CA LYS A 2 -24.51 -4.41 5.56
C LYS A 2 -23.05 -3.98 5.45
N LYS A 3 -22.62 -3.72 4.23
CA LYS A 3 -21.26 -3.34 3.84
C LYS A 3 -20.96 -1.94 4.40
N ASN A 4 -20.09 -1.83 5.39
CA ASN A 4 -19.45 -0.56 5.75
C ASN A 4 -18.21 -0.41 4.88
N ILE A 5 -18.41 -0.15 3.59
CA ILE A 5 -17.32 0.31 2.73
C ILE A 5 -17.03 1.73 3.21
N LEU A 6 -15.85 1.93 3.81
CA LEU A 6 -15.35 3.26 4.11
C LEU A 6 -15.15 3.97 2.78
N ILE A 7 -16.15 4.76 2.38
CA ILE A 7 -16.01 5.73 1.30
C ILE A 7 -15.11 6.82 1.87
N ALA A 8 -13.80 6.72 1.65
CA ALA A 8 -12.90 7.85 1.83
C ALA A 8 -13.30 8.92 0.79
N GLY A 9 -14.15 9.85 1.21
CA GLY A 9 -14.65 10.93 0.39
C GLY A 9 -13.55 11.94 0.07
N ILE A 10 -13.23 12.03 -1.23
CA ILE A 10 -12.99 13.22 -2.07
C ILE A 10 -12.02 14.31 -1.53
N ILE A 11 -10.91 14.51 -2.26
CA ILE A 11 -10.23 15.75 -2.74
C ILE A 11 -8.83 15.26 -3.18
N ALA A 12 -8.28 15.39 -4.39
CA ALA A 12 -8.44 16.39 -5.44
C ALA A 12 -8.31 15.77 -6.84
N MET A 13 -9.16 16.23 -7.77
CA MET A 13 -8.82 16.23 -9.19
C MET A 13 -7.83 17.37 -9.43
N LEU A 14 -6.54 17.08 -9.55
CA LEU A 14 -5.61 17.89 -10.35
C LEU A 14 -4.35 17.06 -10.68
N SER A 15 -4.26 16.66 -11.94
CA SER A 15 -3.04 16.37 -12.69
C SER A 15 -1.72 16.24 -11.92
N THR A 16 -1.39 15.03 -11.49
CA THR A 16 -0.22 14.32 -11.99
C THR A 16 -0.60 12.85 -12.00
N ALA A 17 -0.39 12.14 -13.11
CA ALA A 17 -0.27 10.71 -13.03
C ALA A 17 0.94 10.45 -12.11
N THR A 18 0.71 10.27 -10.81
CA THR A 18 1.74 9.76 -9.93
C THR A 18 2.01 8.37 -10.47
N VAL A 19 3.13 8.30 -11.18
CA VAL A 19 3.63 7.14 -11.88
C VAL A 19 3.45 5.98 -10.92
N MET A 20 2.50 5.09 -11.21
CA MET A 20 2.57 3.74 -10.66
C MET A 20 4.02 3.32 -10.92
N PRO A 21 4.81 2.86 -9.94
CA PRO A 21 6.00 2.13 -10.30
C PRO A 21 5.49 0.97 -11.16
N ALA A 22 5.68 1.10 -12.48
CA ALA A 22 5.53 0.02 -13.40
C ALA A 22 6.40 -1.07 -12.80
N PHE A 23 5.79 -2.16 -12.34
CA PHE A 23 6.52 -3.38 -12.05
C PHE A 23 7.38 -3.61 -13.27
N ALA A 24 8.70 -3.46 -13.12
CA ALA A 24 9.62 -3.20 -14.21
C ALA A 24 9.43 -4.20 -15.35
N GLU A 25 8.68 -3.81 -16.37
CA GLU A 25 8.69 -4.48 -17.66
C GLU A 25 9.96 -4.02 -18.35
N GLY A 26 11.05 -4.73 -18.07
CA GLY A 26 12.33 -4.51 -18.71
C GLY A 26 13.50 -4.39 -17.74
N LYS A 27 13.78 -5.47 -16.99
CA LYS A 27 15.03 -6.22 -17.14
C LYS A 27 14.75 -7.68 -16.85
N ALA A 28 15.02 -8.54 -17.82
CA ALA A 28 15.05 -9.97 -17.61
C ALA A 28 16.02 -10.27 -16.45
N VAL A 29 15.48 -10.69 -15.32
CA VAL A 29 16.25 -11.39 -14.28
C VAL A 29 15.88 -12.86 -14.42
N ALA A 30 16.93 -13.66 -14.58
CA ALA A 30 16.90 -15.05 -14.99
C ALA A 30 16.05 -15.94 -14.05
N TRP A 31 15.58 -17.03 -14.65
CA TRP A 31 14.84 -18.16 -14.08
C TRP A 31 15.27 -18.51 -12.65
N GLY A 32 14.39 -18.29 -11.66
CA GLY A 32 14.54 -18.82 -10.29
C GLY A 32 14.48 -17.83 -9.11
N GLY A 33 14.14 -16.56 -9.30
CA GLY A 33 14.07 -15.57 -8.21
C GLY A 33 12.66 -15.37 -7.62
N SER A 34 12.46 -15.77 -6.37
CA SER A 34 11.30 -15.38 -5.56
C SER A 34 11.33 -13.86 -5.30
N THR A 35 10.22 -13.18 -5.60
CA THR A 35 10.01 -11.72 -5.62
C THR A 35 10.62 -10.98 -4.41
N THR A 36 11.31 -9.82 -4.58
CA THR A 36 11.41 -8.69 -3.60
C THR A 36 12.45 -7.57 -3.86
N ASP A 37 12.94 -7.32 -5.09
CA ASP A 37 13.87 -6.19 -5.34
C ASP A 37 13.18 -4.81 -5.45
N ALA A 38 12.18 -4.54 -4.61
CA ALA A 38 11.69 -3.17 -4.42
C ALA A 38 12.63 -2.44 -3.46
N THR A 39 13.28 -1.37 -3.91
CA THR A 39 14.14 -0.55 -3.06
C THR A 39 13.33 -0.04 -1.86
N GLU A 40 13.82 -0.31 -0.64
CA GLU A 40 13.15 0.16 0.57
C GLU A 40 13.07 1.69 0.59
N SER A 41 11.93 2.21 1.02
CA SER A 41 11.75 3.64 1.22
C SER A 41 12.65 4.12 2.35
N ASN A 42 13.46 5.14 2.08
CA ASN A 42 14.38 5.73 3.05
C ASN A 42 13.61 6.61 4.06
N GLY A 43 13.13 5.99 5.13
CA GLY A 43 12.38 6.67 6.17
C GLY A 43 12.13 5.81 7.40
N HIS A 44 11.33 6.33 8.31
CA HIS A 44 10.97 5.66 9.54
C HIS A 44 9.50 5.90 9.90
N TRP A 45 8.93 4.95 10.64
CA TRP A 45 7.57 5.03 11.13
C TRP A 45 7.47 5.96 12.35
N VAL A 46 6.45 6.81 12.35
CA VAL A 46 6.08 7.69 13.46
C VAL A 46 4.60 7.46 13.78
N THR A 47 4.28 7.37 15.07
CA THR A 47 2.90 7.32 15.55
C THR A 47 2.44 8.74 15.88
N ASN A 48 1.31 9.14 15.31
CA ASN A 48 0.69 10.43 15.56
C ASN A 48 -0.11 10.40 16.87
N SER A 49 -0.48 11.58 17.39
CA SER A 49 -1.24 11.70 18.64
C SER A 49 -2.65 11.09 18.59
N ASP A 50 -3.18 10.88 17.39
CA ASP A 50 -4.48 10.23 17.13
C ASP A 50 -4.37 8.69 17.04
N GLY A 51 -3.16 8.13 17.18
CA GLY A 51 -2.89 6.70 17.03
C GLY A 51 -2.74 6.24 15.58
N SER A 52 -2.81 7.15 14.61
CA SER A 52 -2.47 6.84 13.22
C SER A 52 -0.95 6.73 13.02
N TRP A 53 -0.55 6.07 11.94
CA TRP A 53 0.86 5.90 11.59
C TRP A 53 1.20 6.75 10.39
N SER A 54 2.39 7.36 10.39
CA SER A 54 2.95 8.09 9.25
C SER A 54 4.37 7.59 9.01
N PHE A 55 4.83 7.63 7.75
CA PHE A 55 6.20 7.28 7.42
C PHE A 55 6.96 8.53 7.00
N ILE A 56 7.96 8.91 7.78
CA ILE A 56 8.74 10.13 7.59
C ILE A 56 9.96 9.82 6.75
N SER A 57 10.14 10.54 5.65
CA SER A 57 11.35 10.46 4.83
C SER A 57 12.55 11.00 5.59
N ASN A 58 13.65 10.24 5.62
CA ASN A 58 14.89 10.68 6.26
C ASN A 58 15.60 11.80 5.48
N GLU A 59 15.26 11.99 4.20
CA GLU A 59 15.87 13.00 3.34
C GLU A 59 15.21 14.38 3.51
N THR A 60 13.89 14.38 3.62
CA THR A 60 13.10 15.63 3.67
C THR A 60 12.57 15.95 5.06
N GLY A 61 12.53 14.97 5.97
CA GLY A 61 11.88 15.09 7.28
C GLY A 61 10.36 15.22 7.19
N ARG A 62 9.75 14.97 6.03
CA ARG A 62 8.31 15.10 5.79
C ARG A 62 7.65 13.73 5.67
N PRO A 63 6.34 13.61 5.98
CA PRO A 63 5.60 12.39 5.73
C PRO A 63 5.58 12.08 4.22
N ILE A 64 5.88 10.82 3.88
CA ILE A 64 5.70 10.31 2.53
C ILE A 64 4.20 10.17 2.26
N ILE A 65 3.79 10.55 1.05
CA ILE A 65 2.42 10.37 0.54
C ILE A 65 2.50 9.32 -0.57
N GLY A 66 1.51 8.42 -0.62
CA GLY A 66 1.46 7.32 -1.58
C GLY A 66 2.19 6.07 -1.12
N TRP A 67 2.83 5.37 -2.05
CA TRP A 67 3.42 4.05 -1.80
C TRP A 67 4.70 4.09 -0.98
N VAL A 68 4.78 3.21 0.02
CA VAL A 68 5.95 3.02 0.88
C VAL A 68 6.31 1.54 0.88
N VAL A 69 7.60 1.24 0.68
CA VAL A 69 8.15 -0.11 0.80
C VAL A 69 9.00 -0.17 2.06
N TYR A 70 8.62 -1.01 3.01
CA TYR A 70 9.35 -1.17 4.27
C TYR A 70 9.41 -2.63 4.67
N LYS A 71 10.62 -3.15 4.92
CA LYS A 71 10.84 -4.57 5.26
C LYS A 71 10.19 -5.53 4.26
N ARG A 72 10.37 -5.25 2.95
CA ARG A 72 9.80 -6.05 1.84
C ARG A 72 8.27 -6.11 1.83
N GLN A 73 7.59 -5.20 2.54
CA GLN A 73 6.14 -5.07 2.56
C GLN A 73 5.73 -3.72 1.97
N TRP A 74 4.57 -3.68 1.33
CA TRP A 74 4.01 -2.47 0.74
C TRP A 74 2.98 -1.84 1.67
N TYR A 75 3.03 -0.53 1.79
CA TYR A 75 2.12 0.30 2.57
C TYR A 75 1.67 1.48 1.71
N TYR A 76 0.57 2.10 2.08
CA TYR A 76 0.08 3.29 1.42
C TYR A 76 -0.24 4.39 2.43
N MET A 77 0.25 5.58 2.13
CA MET A 77 -0.01 6.80 2.88
C MET A 77 -1.03 7.63 2.12
N ALA A 78 -2.12 7.98 2.78
CA ALA A 78 -3.10 8.91 2.23
C ALA A 78 -2.50 10.32 2.07
N ASP A 79 -3.24 11.22 1.41
CA ASP A 79 -2.80 12.59 1.12
C ASP A 79 -2.54 13.43 2.38
N ASN A 80 -3.08 13.02 3.53
CA ASN A 80 -2.79 13.60 4.83
C ASN A 80 -1.50 13.03 5.47
N GLY A 81 -0.78 12.13 4.80
CA GLY A 81 0.41 11.45 5.30
C GLY A 81 0.13 10.31 6.28
N HIS A 82 -1.13 9.92 6.48
CA HIS A 82 -1.51 8.85 7.39
C HIS A 82 -1.61 7.52 6.64
N MET A 83 -1.14 6.45 7.26
CA MET A 83 -1.21 5.10 6.76
C MET A 83 -2.66 4.65 6.63
N VAL A 84 -3.01 4.09 5.48
CA VAL A 84 -4.34 3.56 5.22
C VAL A 84 -4.44 2.09 5.61
N GLY A 85 -5.67 1.67 5.93
CA GLY A 85 -6.03 0.28 6.16
C GLY A 85 -7.35 -0.05 5.47
N GLY A 86 -7.57 -1.34 5.20
CA GLY A 86 -8.74 -1.84 4.50
C GLY A 86 -8.69 -1.66 2.98
N TRP A 87 -9.86 -1.66 2.35
CA TRP A 87 -10.02 -1.50 0.91
C TRP A 87 -9.78 -0.05 0.50
N VAL A 88 -8.86 0.13 -0.45
CA VAL A 88 -8.52 1.44 -1.02
C VAL A 88 -8.58 1.33 -2.53
N LYS A 89 -9.31 2.25 -3.15
CA LYS A 89 -9.38 2.35 -4.61
C LYS A 89 -8.30 3.30 -5.11
N LEU A 90 -7.36 2.79 -5.89
CA LEU A 90 -6.29 3.57 -6.51
C LEU A 90 -6.48 3.51 -8.03
N GLY A 91 -6.90 4.62 -8.63
CA GLY A 91 -7.28 4.67 -10.04
C GLY A 91 -8.52 3.80 -10.32
N PHE A 92 -8.33 2.76 -11.15
CA PHE A 92 -9.38 1.81 -11.51
C PHE A 92 -9.38 0.54 -10.67
N ASP A 93 -8.36 0.36 -9.84
CA ASP A 93 -8.08 -0.88 -9.14
C ASP A 93 -8.35 -0.76 -7.63
N TRP A 94 -8.67 -1.89 -7.03
CA TRP A 94 -8.89 -2.01 -5.59
C TRP A 94 -7.73 -2.77 -4.97
N TYR A 95 -7.22 -2.23 -3.87
CA TYR A 95 -6.13 -2.80 -3.09
C TYR A 95 -6.59 -2.97 -1.65
N TYR A 96 -6.14 -4.02 -0.99
CA TYR A 96 -6.50 -4.29 0.40
C TYR A 96 -5.27 -4.22 1.30
N PHE A 97 -5.27 -3.25 2.21
CA PHE A 97 -4.26 -3.09 3.24
C PHE A 97 -4.75 -3.67 4.55
N SER A 98 -3.89 -4.36 5.30
CA SER A 98 -4.28 -5.01 6.55
C SER A 98 -4.69 -3.95 7.60
N PRO A 99 -5.94 -3.88 8.07
CA PRO A 99 -6.31 -2.91 9.09
C PRO A 99 -5.70 -3.24 10.47
N ASN A 100 -5.32 -4.51 10.68
CA ASN A 100 -4.72 -5.00 11.92
C ASN A 100 -3.53 -5.91 11.59
N ALA A 101 -2.67 -6.16 12.57
CA ALA A 101 -1.64 -7.19 12.44
C ALA A 101 -2.29 -8.57 12.47
N VAL A 102 -2.10 -9.34 11.40
CA VAL A 102 -2.50 -10.74 11.29
C VAL A 102 -1.21 -11.55 11.12
N GLU A 103 -1.23 -12.84 11.45
CA GLU A 103 -0.08 -13.73 11.31
C GLU A 103 0.59 -13.57 9.93
N ASN A 104 1.88 -13.20 9.92
CA ASN A 104 2.68 -12.88 8.73
C ASN A 104 2.17 -11.69 7.87
N GLN A 105 1.34 -10.81 8.42
CA GLN A 105 0.80 -9.62 7.76
C GLN A 105 0.76 -8.42 8.74
N PRO A 106 1.76 -7.53 8.72
CA PRO A 106 1.79 -6.34 9.58
C PRO A 106 0.59 -5.41 9.36
N THR A 107 0.23 -4.60 10.36
CA THR A 107 -0.77 -3.54 10.20
C THR A 107 -0.36 -2.58 9.08
N GLY A 108 -1.29 -2.25 8.20
CA GLY A 108 -1.10 -1.39 7.03
C GLY A 108 -0.46 -2.06 5.82
N SER A 109 -0.02 -3.31 5.92
CA SER A 109 0.64 -3.98 4.79
C SER A 109 -0.34 -4.46 3.73
N LEU A 110 0.04 -4.36 2.46
CA LEU A 110 -0.74 -4.77 1.30
C LEU A 110 -0.87 -6.30 1.23
N TYR A 111 -2.07 -6.78 0.95
CA TYR A 111 -2.31 -8.17 0.57
C TYR A 111 -1.92 -8.37 -0.90
N MET A 112 -1.11 -9.40 -1.19
CA MET A 112 -0.72 -9.79 -2.54
C MET A 112 -0.76 -11.32 -2.69
N ASN A 113 -1.21 -11.78 -3.85
CA ASN A 113 -1.28 -13.19 -4.25
C ASN A 113 -1.99 -14.11 -3.23
N LYS A 114 -3.07 -13.63 -2.62
CA LYS A 114 -3.79 -14.35 -1.56
C LYS A 114 -5.25 -13.93 -1.49
N LEU A 115 -6.00 -14.60 -0.61
CA LEU A 115 -7.35 -14.16 -0.23
C LEU A 115 -7.24 -13.14 0.89
N THR A 116 -8.00 -12.06 0.76
CA THR A 116 -8.25 -11.12 1.84
C THR A 116 -9.12 -11.78 2.91
N PRO A 117 -9.14 -11.29 4.17
CA PRO A 117 -9.92 -11.90 5.25
C PRO A 117 -11.43 -11.96 4.99
N ASP A 118 -11.93 -11.12 4.08
CA ASP A 118 -13.32 -11.07 3.61
C ASP A 118 -13.59 -11.94 2.37
N GLY A 119 -12.58 -12.70 1.89
CA GLY A 119 -12.75 -13.75 0.89
C GLY A 119 -12.53 -13.32 -0.56
N TYR A 120 -12.03 -12.11 -0.83
CA TYR A 120 -11.71 -11.66 -2.19
C TYR A 120 -10.28 -12.03 -2.58
N ARG A 121 -10.07 -12.37 -3.84
CA ARG A 121 -8.75 -12.72 -4.37
C ARG A 121 -8.04 -11.45 -4.83
N VAL A 122 -6.78 -11.30 -4.44
CA VAL A 122 -5.88 -10.28 -4.98
C VAL A 122 -4.75 -10.95 -5.77
N ASP A 123 -4.35 -10.32 -6.87
CA ASP A 123 -3.29 -10.80 -7.75
C ASP A 123 -1.89 -10.56 -7.17
N SER A 124 -0.84 -10.87 -7.93
CA SER A 124 0.56 -10.67 -7.53
C SER A 124 0.94 -9.22 -7.24
N ASN A 125 0.15 -8.26 -7.73
CA ASN A 125 0.34 -6.82 -7.53
C ASN A 125 -0.59 -6.28 -6.43
N GLY A 126 -1.36 -7.15 -5.77
CA GLY A 126 -2.32 -6.78 -4.73
C GLY A 126 -3.61 -6.17 -5.27
N ARG A 127 -3.83 -6.22 -6.59
CA ARG A 127 -5.08 -5.75 -7.21
C ARG A 127 -6.15 -6.81 -6.99
N TRP A 128 -7.33 -6.37 -6.59
CA TRP A 128 -8.51 -7.21 -6.56
C TRP A 128 -8.81 -7.76 -7.96
N VAL A 129 -9.03 -9.06 -8.00
CA VAL A 129 -9.49 -9.78 -9.19
C VAL A 129 -10.79 -10.52 -8.86
N ASN A 130 -11.71 -10.53 -9.81
CA ASN A 130 -13.00 -11.21 -9.73
C ASN A 130 -12.94 -12.55 -10.46
#